data_AF-A0A0C2R7C7-F1
#
_entry.id   AF-A0A0C2R7C7-F1
#
_cell.length_a   1.000
_cell.length_b   1.000
_cell.length_c   1.000
_cell.angle_alpha   90.00
_cell.angle_beta   90.00
_cell.angle_gamma   90.00
#
_symmetry.space_group_name_H-M   'P 1'
#
loop_
_entity.id
_entity.type
_entity.pdbx_description
1 polymer ?
#
loop_
_entity_poly.entity_id
_entity_poly.type
_entity_poly.pdbx_seq_one_letter_code
_entity_poly.pdbx_strand_id
1 'polypeptide(L)'
;MKRLKNGSEIYEADKIVFKGNTMTGWSQEGDVLFCFKGVRNFESFELLDAADWDEAEPDPAEQVEDLKRRLAGTEIAILGLMELTAAGGDSSDVLRSTLNSMARK
;
A
#
# COMPACT_ATOMS: atom_id res chain seq x y z
N MET A 1 2.62 -9.96 -0.56
CA MET A 1 1.16 -10.07 -0.36
C MET A 1 0.82 -11.37 0.33
N LYS A 2 0.17 -11.29 1.49
CA LYS A 2 -0.32 -12.40 2.30
C LYS A 2 -1.80 -12.64 2.04
N ARG A 3 -2.23 -13.89 2.18
CA ARG A 3 -3.61 -14.31 1.94
C ARG A 3 -4.17 -14.95 3.21
N LEU A 4 -5.25 -14.37 3.72
CA LEU A 4 -5.98 -14.83 4.90
C LEU A 4 -7.28 -15.48 4.46
N LYS A 5 -7.44 -16.76 4.80
CA LYS A 5 -8.66 -17.51 4.56
C LYS A 5 -9.51 -17.52 5.82
N ASN A 6 -10.79 -17.20 5.65
CA ASN A 6 -11.81 -17.32 6.70
C ASN A 6 -13.07 -17.96 6.10
N GLY A 7 -13.29 -19.24 6.38
CA GLY A 7 -14.35 -20.02 5.73
C GLY A 7 -14.16 -20.11 4.21
N SER A 8 -15.10 -19.53 3.45
CA SER A 8 -15.07 -19.47 1.98
C SER A 8 -14.43 -18.21 1.41
N GLU A 9 -14.08 -17.25 2.26
CA GLU A 9 -13.56 -15.96 1.84
C GLU A 9 -12.04 -15.92 1.93
N ILE A 10 -11.43 -15.23 0.97
CA ILE A 10 -9.99 -14.96 0.94
C ILE A 10 -9.80 -13.45 0.94
N TYR A 11 -9.00 -12.99 1.88
CA TYR A 11 -8.61 -11.59 2.05
C TYR A 11 -7.13 -11.46 1.73
N GLU A 12 -6.77 -10.41 0.99
CA GLU A 12 -5.39 -10.15 0.59
C GLU A 12 -4.91 -8.83 1.19
N ALA A 13 -3.68 -8.84 1.72
CA ALA A 13 -3.04 -7.65 2.28
C ALA A 13 -1.52 -7.82 2.25
N ASP A 14 -0.76 -6.72 2.30
CA ASP A 14 0.70 -6.78 2.39
C ASP A 14 1.17 -7.20 3.77
N LYS A 15 0.51 -6.67 4.82
CA LYS A 15 0.71 -7.06 6.21
C LYS A 15 -0.60 -7.48 6.85
N ILE A 16 -0.57 -8.50 7.68
CA ILE A 16 -1.71 -8.99 8.45
C ILE A 16 -1.26 -9.12 9.90
N VAL A 17 -1.76 -8.21 10.73
CA VAL A 17 -1.38 -8.12 12.13
C VAL A 17 -2.53 -8.61 12.98
N PHE A 18 -2.20 -9.45 13.95
CA PHE A 18 -3.14 -9.91 14.94
C PHE A 18 -2.76 -9.41 16.33
N LYS A 19 -3.65 -8.64 16.97
CA LYS A 19 -3.40 -7.97 18.25
C LYS A 19 -4.64 -8.02 19.15
N GLY A 20 -4.52 -8.72 20.27
CA GLY A 20 -5.59 -8.87 21.25
C GLY A 20 -6.76 -9.69 20.69
N ASN A 21 -7.86 -9.04 20.31
CA ASN A 21 -9.03 -9.66 19.67
C ASN A 21 -9.32 -9.05 18.30
N THR A 22 -8.35 -8.34 17.73
CA THR A 22 -8.49 -7.62 16.47
C THR A 22 -7.47 -8.13 15.47
N MET A 23 -7.93 -8.36 14.24
CA MET A 23 -7.10 -8.74 13.11
C MET A 23 -7.25 -7.70 12.02
N THR A 24 -6.14 -7.13 11.57
CA THR A 24 -6.14 -6.03 10.61
C THR A 24 -5.19 -6.36 9.45
N GLY A 25 -5.71 -6.26 8.23
CA GLY A 25 -4.93 -6.33 7.00
C GLY A 25 -4.60 -4.93 6.50
N TRP A 26 -3.35 -4.72 6.13
CA TRP A 26 -2.81 -3.44 5.67
C TRP A 26 -2.25 -3.54 4.26
N SER A 27 -2.45 -2.51 3.45
CA SER A 27 -1.72 -2.33 2.20
C SER A 27 -0.25 -1.98 2.47
N GLN A 28 0.60 -2.06 1.45
CA GLN A 28 1.97 -1.56 1.51
C GLN A 28 2.02 -0.07 1.91
N GLU A 29 0.99 0.71 1.54
CA GLU A 29 0.90 2.13 1.82
C GLU A 29 0.41 2.45 3.25
N GLY A 30 0.01 1.42 4.02
CA GLY A 30 -0.50 1.59 5.38
C GLY A 30 -2.00 1.84 5.47
N ASP A 31 -2.75 1.59 4.40
CA ASP A 31 -4.22 1.63 4.44
C ASP A 31 -4.78 0.34 5.02
N VAL A 32 -5.86 0.45 5.80
CA VAL A 32 -6.60 -0.73 6.29
C VAL A 32 -7.45 -1.30 5.15
N LEU A 33 -7.13 -2.50 4.71
CA LEU A 33 -7.89 -3.24 3.70
C LEU A 33 -9.05 -4.02 4.31
N PHE A 34 -8.85 -4.57 5.51
CA PHE A 34 -9.90 -5.22 6.30
C PHE A 34 -9.58 -5.15 7.79
N CYS A 35 -10.62 -5.21 8.63
CA CYS A 35 -10.48 -5.23 10.08
C CYS A 35 -11.57 -6.07 10.73
N PHE A 36 -11.18 -7.18 11.35
CA PHE A 36 -12.07 -8.03 12.15
C PHE A 36 -11.88 -7.70 13.63
N LYS A 37 -12.93 -7.22 14.30
CA LYS A 37 -12.91 -6.88 15.73
C LYS A 37 -13.67 -7.93 16.54
N GLY A 38 -13.21 -8.19 17.76
CA GLY A 38 -13.87 -9.12 18.67
C GLY A 38 -13.74 -10.59 18.25
N VAL A 39 -12.65 -10.93 17.56
CA VAL A 39 -12.34 -12.31 17.19
C VAL A 39 -12.12 -13.13 18.45
N ARG A 40 -12.95 -14.17 18.64
CA ARG A 40 -12.89 -15.08 19.79
C ARG A 40 -12.33 -16.45 19.43
N ASN A 41 -12.41 -16.84 18.16
CA ASN A 41 -11.88 -18.09 17.65
C ASN A 41 -10.91 -17.79 16.51
N PHE A 42 -9.63 -18.10 16.72
CA PHE A 42 -8.57 -17.90 15.73
C PHE A 42 -8.44 -19.06 14.77
N GLU A 43 -8.96 -20.23 15.12
CA GLU A 43 -8.85 -21.44 14.30
C GLU A 43 -9.62 -21.32 12.98
N SER A 44 -10.56 -20.37 12.88
CA SER A 44 -11.26 -20.07 11.63
C SER A 44 -10.41 -19.26 10.64
N PHE A 45 -9.30 -18.69 11.08
CA PHE A 45 -8.40 -17.87 10.29
C PHE A 45 -7.13 -18.66 9.96
N GLU A 46 -6.85 -18.80 8.67
CA GLU A 46 -5.69 -19.53 8.16
C GLU A 46 -4.89 -18.61 7.24
N LEU A 47 -3.61 -18.41 7.54
CA LEU A 47 -2.69 -17.80 6.58
C LEU A 47 -2.27 -18.86 5.56
N LEU A 48 -2.48 -18.57 4.28
CA LEU A 48 -2.10 -19.46 3.20
C LEU A 48 -0.59 -19.35 2.90
N ASP A 49 -0.08 -20.29 2.11
CA ASP A 49 1.31 -20.32 1.60
C ASP A 49 2.39 -20.33 2.69
N ALA A 50 2.06 -20.87 3.87
CA ALA A 50 2.93 -20.88 5.04
C ALA A 50 3.45 -19.49 5.43
N ALA A 51 2.65 -18.45 5.19
CA ALA A 51 2.97 -17.10 5.62
C ALA A 51 2.86 -16.98 7.16
N ASP A 52 3.83 -16.29 7.76
CA ASP A 52 3.79 -15.94 9.17
C ASP A 52 2.93 -14.69 9.42
N TRP A 53 2.41 -14.56 10.65
CA TRP A 53 1.74 -13.35 11.10
C TRP A 53 2.71 -12.19 11.22
N ASP A 54 2.27 -10.98 10.89
CA ASP A 54 3.08 -9.78 11.15
C ASP A 54 3.00 -9.40 12.62
N GLU A 55 4.15 -9.08 13.21
CA GLU A 55 4.28 -8.74 14.63
C GLU A 55 3.81 -7.30 14.95
N ALA A 56 3.86 -6.40 13.95
CA ALA A 56 3.62 -4.98 14.15
C ALA A 56 2.81 -4.35 13.02
N GLU A 57 1.94 -3.42 13.42
CA GLU A 57 1.26 -2.49 12.52
C GLU A 57 2.30 -1.62 11.81
N PRO A 58 2.03 -1.16 10.56
CA PRO A 58 2.94 -0.24 9.89
C PRO A 58 3.07 1.07 10.71
N ASP A 59 4.30 1.56 10.86
CA ASP A 59 4.59 2.76 11.66
C ASP A 59 4.00 4.01 10.98
N PRO A 60 3.09 4.75 11.63
CA PRO A 60 2.54 5.99 11.08
C PRO A 60 3.62 7.02 10.71
N ALA A 61 4.73 7.07 11.44
CA ALA A 61 5.82 8.01 11.14
C ALA A 61 6.54 7.63 9.83
N GLU A 62 6.79 6.34 9.63
CA GLU A 62 7.38 5.83 8.38
C GLU A 62 6.43 6.05 7.19
N GLN A 63 5.12 5.87 7.39
CA GLN A 63 4.10 6.14 6.37
C GLN A 63 4.08 7.62 5.97
N VAL A 64 4.13 8.54 6.94
CA VAL A 64 4.14 9.97 6.67
C VAL A 64 5.39 10.37 5.89
N GLU A 65 6.55 9.80 6.22
CA GLU A 65 7.80 10.07 5.47
C GLU A 65 7.75 9.51 4.04
N ASP A 66 7.16 8.33 3.83
CA ASP A 66 6.95 7.81 2.48
C ASP A 66 5.99 8.67 1.66
N LEU A 67 4.87 9.09 2.25
CA LEU A 67 3.91 10.00 1.62
C LEU A 67 4.54 11.34 1.26
N LYS A 68 5.36 11.92 2.14
CA LYS A 68 6.13 13.13 1.84
C LYS A 68 7.09 12.93 0.67
N ARG A 69 7.77 11.78 0.61
CA ARG A 69 8.69 11.45 -0.49
C ARG A 69 7.94 11.29 -1.82
N ARG A 70 6.78 10.62 -1.82
CA ARG A 70 5.91 10.48 -3.00
C ARG A 70 5.40 11.84 -3.46
N LEU A 71 4.93 12.67 -2.52
CA LEU A 71 4.48 14.04 -2.80
C LEU A 71 5.59 14.88 -3.42
N ALA A 72 6.81 14.87 -2.86
CA ALA A 72 7.95 15.58 -3.42
C ALA A 72 8.28 15.09 -4.85
N GLY A 73 8.19 13.79 -5.10
CA GLY A 73 8.34 13.22 -6.44
C GLY A 73 7.27 13.72 -7.41
N THR A 74 6.02 13.81 -6.97
CA THR A 74 4.91 14.36 -7.76
C THR A 74 5.09 15.86 -8.03
N GLU A 75 5.53 16.64 -7.03
CA GLU A 75 5.81 18.06 -7.18
C GLU A 75 6.90 18.32 -8.24
N ILE A 76 7.99 17.55 -8.20
CA ILE A 76 9.05 17.61 -9.22
C ILE A 76 8.50 17.28 -10.62
N ALA A 77 7.67 16.23 -10.72
CA ALA A 77 7.06 15.86 -11.99
C ALA A 77 6.16 16.97 -12.53
N ILE A 78 5.35 17.60 -11.68
CA ILE A 78 4.48 18.72 -12.05
C ILE A 78 5.33 19.92 -12.51
N LEU A 79 6.37 20.28 -11.77
CA LEU A 79 7.25 21.39 -12.15
C LEU A 79 7.90 21.16 -13.52
N GLY A 80 8.42 19.96 -13.78
CA GLY A 80 8.97 19.61 -15.09
C GLY A 80 7.94 19.71 -16.22
N LEU A 81 6.69 19.32 -15.96
CA LEU A 81 5.60 19.47 -16.93
C LEU A 81 5.23 20.94 -17.18
N MET A 82 5.23 21.77 -16.13
CA MET A 82 4.98 23.20 -16.26
C MET A 82 6.07 23.87 -17.12
N GLU A 83 7.34 23.53 -16.91
CA GLU A 83 8.46 24.03 -17.72
C GLU A 83 8.35 23.62 -19.19
N LEU A 84 8.02 22.35 -19.46
CA LEU A 84 7.82 21.84 -20.82
C LEU A 84 6.66 22.52 -21.54
N THR A 85 5.55 22.71 -20.85
CA THR A 85 4.36 23.39 -21.38
C THR A 85 4.67 24.87 -21.67
N ALA A 86 5.42 25.54 -20.78
CA ALA A 86 5.86 26.91 -20.98
C ALA A 86 6.87 27.05 -22.14
N ALA A 87 7.67 26.02 -22.40
CA ALA A 87 8.63 25.96 -23.51
C ALA A 87 7.99 25.58 -24.86
N GLY A 88 6.68 25.31 -24.91
CA GLY A 88 5.97 24.92 -26.14
C GLY A 88 6.21 23.47 -26.59
N GLY A 89 6.74 22.62 -25.71
CA GLY A 89 6.98 21.20 -25.97
C GLY A 89 5.73 20.34 -25.69
N ASP A 90 5.50 19.34 -26.54
CA ASP A 90 4.38 18.40 -26.40
C ASP A 90 4.57 17.53 -25.14
N SER A 91 3.75 17.78 -24.11
CA SER A 91 3.89 17.24 -22.76
C SER A 91 3.55 15.73 -22.65
N SER A 92 3.06 15.14 -23.75
CA SER A 92 2.53 13.78 -23.82
C SER A 92 3.59 12.67 -23.61
N ASP A 93 4.79 12.82 -24.19
CA ASP A 93 5.81 11.76 -24.14
C ASP A 93 6.54 11.70 -22.80
N VAL A 94 6.72 12.84 -22.13
CA VAL A 94 7.31 12.91 -20.78
C VAL A 94 6.33 12.39 -19.74
N LEU A 95 5.04 12.75 -19.83
CA LEU A 95 3.98 12.18 -18.99
C LEU A 95 3.95 10.65 -19.08
N ARG A 96 4.00 10.11 -20.29
CA ARG A 96 4.04 8.66 -20.52
C ARG A 96 5.30 8.01 -19.94
N SER A 97 6.46 8.67 -20.05
CA SER A 97 7.72 8.19 -19.48
C SER A 97 7.69 8.17 -17.94
N THR A 98 7.25 9.26 -17.31
CA THR A 98 7.16 9.38 -15.84
C THR A 98 6.12 8.42 -15.26
N LEU A 99 4.93 8.31 -15.86
CA LEU A 99 3.91 7.34 -15.47
C LEU A 99 4.41 5.89 -15.60
N ASN A 100 5.10 5.56 -16.70
CA ASN A 100 5.67 4.22 -16.90
C ASN A 100 6.82 3.92 -15.92
N SER A 101 7.54 4.94 -15.44
CA SER A 101 8.59 4.77 -14.42
C SER A 101 8.02 4.58 -13.01
N MET A 102 6.83 5.15 -12.74
CA MET A 102 6.11 4.99 -11.47
C MET A 102 5.36 3.66 -11.39
N ALA A 103 4.86 3.13 -12.52
CA ALA A 103 4.14 1.84 -12.57
C ALA A 103 5.04 0.58 -12.53
N ARG A 104 6.37 0.74 -12.47
CA ARG A 104 7.37 -0.36 -12.47
C ARG A 104 8.05 -0.59 -11.10
N LYS A 105 7.59 0.08 -10.04
CA LYS A 105 8.02 -0.18 -8.66
C LYS A 105 6.86 -0.76 -7.87
#